data_AF-A0A2T4CT43-F1
#
_entry.id   AF-A0A2T4CT43-F1
#
_cell.length_a   1.000
_cell.length_b   1.000
_cell.length_c   1.000
_cell.angle_alpha   90.00
_cell.angle_beta   90.00
_cell.angle_gamma   90.00
#
_symmetry.space_group_name_H-M   'P 1'
#
loop_
_entity.id
_entity.type
_entity.pdbx_description
1 polymer ?
#
loop_
_entity_poly.entity_id
_entity_poly.type
_entity_poly.pdbx_seq_one_letter_code
_entity_poly.pdbx_strand_id
1 'polypeptide(L)' 'INKDKVRQSIVRSIIMTCKDLEIRVIAEGVETIEEFQFIHDQGVALFQGYYFARPQFEALPEVDPALYE' A
#
# COMPACT_ATOMS: atom_id res chain seq x y z
N ILE A 1 8.94 -4.13 -2.37
CA ILE A 1 8.77 -3.42 -3.67
C ILE A 1 9.81 -2.30 -3.91
N ASN A 2 10.10 -1.51 -2.87
CA ASN A 2 11.00 -0.37 -2.83
C ASN A 2 12.38 -0.52 -3.52
N LYS A 3 12.98 -1.71 -3.59
CA LYS A 3 14.32 -1.92 -4.19
C LYS A 3 14.31 -2.61 -5.57
N ASP A 4 13.15 -2.95 -6.10
CA ASP A 4 13.02 -3.72 -7.35
C ASP A 4 12.49 -2.83 -8.48
N LYS A 5 13.37 -2.41 -9.39
CA LYS A 5 13.03 -1.51 -10.50
C LYS A 5 11.97 -2.08 -11.45
N VAL A 6 11.91 -3.40 -11.64
CA VAL A 6 10.92 -4.03 -12.52
C VAL A 6 9.55 -3.93 -11.87
N ARG A 7 9.44 -4.31 -10.59
CA ARG A 7 8.18 -4.19 -9.84
C ARG A 7 7.72 -2.75 -9.74
N GLN A 8 8.63 -1.81 -9.49
CA GLN A 8 8.29 -0.39 -9.45
C GLN A 8 7.67 0.10 -10.77
N SER A 9 8.23 -0.29 -11.92
CA SER A 9 7.69 0.11 -13.23
C SER A 9 6.31 -0.50 -13.49
N ILE A 10 6.11 -1.77 -13.15
CA ILE A 10 4.81 -2.43 -13.28
C ILE A 10 3.75 -1.72 -12.41
N VAL A 11 4.07 -1.48 -11.14
CA VAL A 11 3.14 -0.85 -10.20
C VAL A 11 2.81 0.58 -10.62
N ARG A 12 3.77 1.38 -11.07
CA ARG A 12 3.49 2.72 -11.62
C ARG A 12 2.53 2.68 -12.80
N SER A 13 2.74 1.77 -13.76
CA SER A 13 1.87 1.65 -14.93
C SER A 13 0.44 1.21 -14.56
N ILE A 14 0.31 0.29 -13.60
CA ILE A 14 -1.00 -0.14 -13.09
C ILE A 14 -1.72 1.01 -12.40
N ILE A 15 -1.06 1.72 -11.48
CA ILE A 15 -1.64 2.86 -10.77
C ILE A 15 -2.10 3.95 -11.75
N MET A 16 -1.28 4.27 -12.75
CA MET A 16 -1.64 5.24 -13.78
C MET A 16 -2.88 4.79 -14.55
N THR A 17 -2.92 3.53 -14.98
CA THR A 17 -4.07 2.97 -15.71
C THR A 17 -5.34 3.02 -14.86
N CYS A 18 -5.25 2.64 -13.58
CA CYS A 18 -6.38 2.70 -12.66
C CYS A 18 -6.85 4.14 -12.44
N LYS A 19 -5.93 5.11 -12.36
CA LYS A 19 -6.26 6.53 -12.22
C LYS A 19 -7.04 7.04 -13.43
N ASP A 20 -6.61 6.72 -14.64
CA ASP A 20 -7.27 7.13 -15.88
C ASP A 20 -8.67 6.50 -16.03
N LEU A 21 -8.88 5.32 -15.44
CA LEU A 21 -10.14 4.58 -15.45
C LEU A 21 -11.01 4.83 -14.21
N GLU A 22 -10.62 5.75 -13.32
CA GLU A 22 -11.31 6.02 -12.06
C GLU A 22 -11.49 4.78 -11.16
N ILE A 23 -10.56 3.83 -11.25
CA ILE A 23 -10.52 2.61 -10.44
C ILE A 23 -9.75 2.89 -9.15
N ARG A 24 -10.40 2.63 -8.03
CA ARG A 24 -9.78 2.74 -6.70
C ARG A 24 -8.86 1.53 -6.44
N VAL A 25 -7.62 1.81 -6.06
CA VAL A 25 -6.57 0.80 -5.82
C VAL A 25 -6.38 0.59 -4.31
N ILE A 26 -6.20 -0.67 -3.91
CA ILE A 26 -5.67 -1.07 -2.61
C ILE A 26 -4.33 -1.78 -2.80
N ALA A 27 -3.33 -1.39 -2.01
CA ALA A 27 -2.05 -2.09 -1.96
C ALA A 27 -2.02 -3.06 -0.77
N GLU A 28 -2.01 -4.35 -1.07
CA GLU A 28 -1.99 -5.43 -0.07
C GLU A 28 -0.58 -5.96 0.17
N GLY A 29 -0.38 -6.56 1.34
CA GLY A 29 0.89 -7.20 1.72
C GLY A 29 2.01 -6.22 2.05
N VAL A 30 1.69 -5.01 2.52
CA VAL A 30 2.69 -4.01 2.94
C VAL A 30 3.34 -4.46 4.25
N GLU A 31 4.66 -4.65 4.24
CA GLU A 31 5.39 -5.11 5.44
C GLU A 31 6.37 -4.08 6.00
N THR A 32 6.81 -3.11 5.20
CA THR A 32 7.76 -2.08 5.65
C THR A 32 7.32 -0.67 5.29
N ILE A 33 7.83 0.32 6.04
CA ILE A 33 7.57 1.75 5.81
C ILE A 33 8.01 2.19 4.41
N GLU A 34 9.11 1.64 3.88
CA GLU A 34 9.61 2.00 2.56
C GLU A 34 8.70 1.48 1.44
N GLU A 35 8.00 0.36 1.67
CA GLU A 35 7.00 -0.15 0.72
C GLU A 35 5.74 0.69 0.73
N PHE A 36 5.26 1.07 1.93
CA PHE A 36 4.17 2.01 2.11
C PHE A 36 4.47 3.33 1.40
N GLN A 37 5.57 4.00 1.76
CA GLN A 37 5.95 5.30 1.21
C GLN A 37 6.10 5.26 -0.31
N PHE A 38 6.76 4.24 -0.86
CA PHE A 38 6.92 4.11 -2.30
C PHE A 38 5.58 4.12 -3.05
N ILE A 39 4.57 3.40 -2.55
CA ILE A 39 3.27 3.28 -3.19
C ILE A 39 2.37 4.49 -2.87
N HIS A 40 2.43 4.99 -1.64
CA HIS A 40 1.72 6.20 -1.17
C HIS A 40 2.10 7.43 -2.02
N ASP A 41 3.38 7.60 -2.32
CA ASP A 41 3.88 8.70 -3.15
C ASP A 41 3.36 8.64 -4.61
N GLN A 42 2.83 7.50 -5.06
CA GLN A 42 2.17 7.37 -6.36
C GLN A 42 0.67 7.74 -6.32
N GLY A 43 0.14 8.10 -5.15
CA GLY A 43 -1.25 8.54 -4.98
C GLY A 43 -2.25 7.44 -4.61
N VAL A 44 -1.78 6.25 -4.20
CA VAL A 44 -2.66 5.21 -3.63
C VAL A 44 -3.01 5.58 -2.20
N ALA A 45 -4.29 5.47 -1.84
CA ALA A 45 -4.80 5.86 -0.53
C ALA A 45 -5.27 4.68 0.34
N LEU A 46 -5.41 3.47 -0.23
CA LEU A 46 -5.85 2.28 0.50
C LEU A 46 -4.72 1.28 0.62
N PHE A 47 -4.53 0.75 1.82
CA PHE A 47 -3.45 -0.17 2.14
C PHE A 47 -3.90 -1.26 3.11
N GLN A 48 -3.28 -2.42 3.00
CA GLN A 48 -3.39 -3.50 3.96
C GLN A 48 -2.06 -4.23 4.07
N GLY A 49 -1.66 -4.57 5.29
CA GLY A 49 -0.45 -5.35 5.50
C GLY A 49 0.02 -5.34 6.95
N TYR A 50 0.99 -6.20 7.26
CA TYR A 50 1.53 -6.35 8.61
C TYR A 50 2.27 -5.11 9.12
N TYR A 51 2.66 -4.20 8.22
CA TYR A 51 3.13 -2.88 8.60
C TYR A 51 2.11 -2.11 9.45
N PHE A 52 0.82 -2.21 9.10
CA PHE A 52 -0.26 -1.52 9.81
C PHE A 52 -0.78 -2.34 10.99
N ALA A 53 -1.17 -3.58 10.71
CA ALA A 53 -1.71 -4.50 11.69
C ALA A 53 -1.65 -5.94 11.18
N ARG A 54 -1.38 -6.88 12.09
CA ARG A 54 -1.58 -8.31 11.82
C ARG A 54 -3.05 -8.67 12.08
N PRO A 55 -3.61 -9.65 11.34
CA PRO A 55 -4.91 -10.22 11.66
C PRO A 55 -4.96 -10.67 13.12
N GLN A 56 -6.07 -10.39 13.80
CA GLN A 56 -6.34 -10.87 15.14
C GLN A 56 -7.52 -11.83 15.12
N PHE A 57 -7.45 -12.87 15.94
CA PHE A 57 -8.53 -13.85 16.06
C PHE A 57 -9.71 -13.22 16.82
N GLU A 58 -10.89 -13.22 16.20
CA GLU A 58 -12.15 -12.70 16.79
C GLU A 58 -12.08 -11.24 17.28
N ALA A 59 -11.16 -10.44 16.75
CA ALA A 59 -10.96 -9.06 17.15
C ALA A 59 -10.64 -8.14 15.96
N LEU A 60 -10.95 -6.85 16.12
CA LEU A 60 -10.50 -5.80 15.21
C LEU A 60 -9.16 -5.26 15.73
N PRO A 61 -8.06 -5.40 14.97
CA PRO A 61 -6.79 -4.87 15.41
C PRO A 61 -6.81 -3.34 15.40
N GLU A 62 -6.21 -2.74 16.42
CA GLU A 62 -5.89 -1.32 16.40
C GLU A 62 -4.77 -1.05 15.38
N VAL A 63 -4.86 0.10 14.72
CA VAL A 63 -3.80 0.61 13.83
C VAL A 63 -3.33 1.92 14.41
N ASP A 64 -2.01 2.04 14.63
CA ASP A 64 -1.41 3.28 15.10
C ASP A 64 -1.51 4.38 14.00
N PRO A 65 -2.22 5.50 14.26
CA PRO A 65 -2.33 6.60 13.31
C PRO A 65 -0.98 7.16 12.86
N ALA A 66 0.04 7.13 13.72
CA ALA A 66 1.38 7.63 13.39
C ALA A 66 2.07 6.85 12.25
N LEU A 67 1.53 5.69 11.82
CA LEU A 67 2.05 4.91 10.71
C LEU A 67 1.63 5.43 9.33
N TYR A 68 0.55 6.24 9.26
CA TYR A 68 -0.05 6.71 8.01
C TYR A 68 -0.46 8.20 8.02
N GLU A 69 -0.27 8.90 9.14
CA GLU A 69 -0.25 10.37 9.20
C GLU A 69 1.04 10.95 8.60
#